data_AF-L5LFV9-F1
#
_entry.id   AF-L5LFV9-F1
#
_cell.length_a   1.000
_cell.length_b   1.000
_cell.length_c   1.000
_cell.angle_alpha   90.00
_cell.angle_beta   90.00
_cell.angle_gamma   90.00
#
_symmetry.space_group_name_H-M   'P 1'
#
loop_
_entity.id
_entity.type
_entity.pdbx_description
1 polymer ?
#
loop_
_entity_poly.entity_id
_entity_poly.type
_entity_poly.pdbx_seq_one_letter_code
_entity_poly.pdbx_strand_id
1 'polypeptide(L)'
;MLVSGRRSPDLRGLEPVVQSAEMAKSKNHTTHNQSRKWHRNGIKKPRSQRYESLKGLRPPAHVCQGPAGLQRWVRRVLPESQE
;
A
#
# COMPACT_ATOMS: atom_id res chain seq x y z
N MET A 1 -41.49 -69.13 26.81
CA MET A 1 -42.03 -67.77 27.00
C MET A 1 -41.10 -66.78 26.29
N LEU A 2 -41.71 -65.81 25.60
CA LEU A 2 -41.18 -64.71 24.78
C LEU A 2 -40.15 -63.83 25.54
N VAL A 3 -39.26 -62.99 24.98
CA VAL A 3 -38.92 -62.54 23.61
C VAL A 3 -37.53 -61.88 23.67
N SER A 4 -36.79 -61.95 22.57
CA SER A 4 -35.55 -61.24 22.26
C SER A 4 -35.68 -59.71 22.33
N GLY A 5 -34.74 -59.00 22.95
CA GLY A 5 -34.68 -57.53 22.92
C GLY A 5 -33.24 -57.01 22.85
N ARG A 6 -32.72 -56.84 21.63
CA ARG A 6 -31.48 -56.10 21.38
C ARG A 6 -31.75 -54.61 21.66
N ARG A 7 -31.00 -54.01 22.58
CA ARG A 7 -31.13 -52.60 22.94
C ARG A 7 -30.53 -51.75 21.81
N SER A 8 -31.38 -51.17 20.95
CA SER A 8 -30.96 -50.23 19.91
C SER A 8 -30.24 -49.03 20.54
N PRO A 9 -29.11 -48.56 19.98
CA PRO A 9 -28.61 -47.25 20.33
C PRO A 9 -29.55 -46.21 19.71
N ASP A 10 -30.02 -45.33 20.57
CA ASP A 10 -30.89 -44.21 20.25
C ASP A 10 -30.17 -43.25 19.29
N LEU A 11 -30.65 -43.15 18.05
CA LEU A 11 -30.17 -42.21 17.03
C LEU A 11 -30.78 -40.80 17.17
N ARG A 12 -31.30 -40.43 18.36
CA ARG A 12 -31.81 -39.07 18.63
C ARG A 12 -30.71 -38.16 19.18
N GLY A 13 -29.64 -37.95 18.41
CA GLY A 13 -28.50 -37.14 18.87
C GLY A 13 -27.81 -36.26 17.84
N LEU A 14 -28.19 -36.32 16.56
CA LEU A 14 -27.56 -35.50 15.52
C LEU A 14 -28.62 -34.80 14.68
N GLU A 15 -29.46 -34.01 15.34
CA GLU A 15 -30.12 -32.92 14.65
C GLU A 15 -29.04 -31.87 14.35
N PRO A 16 -28.74 -31.54 13.08
CA PRO A 16 -27.90 -30.39 12.80
C PRO A 16 -28.69 -29.18 13.29
N VAL A 17 -28.26 -28.61 14.42
CA VAL A 17 -28.65 -27.27 14.77
C VAL A 17 -28.05 -26.37 13.70
N VAL A 18 -28.78 -26.20 12.61
CA VAL A 18 -28.71 -24.98 11.81
C VAL A 18 -29.20 -23.89 12.74
N GLN A 19 -28.32 -23.48 13.66
CA GLN A 19 -28.35 -22.17 14.25
C GLN A 19 -28.25 -21.27 13.03
N SER A 20 -29.41 -20.86 12.51
CA SER A 20 -29.51 -19.74 11.61
C SER A 20 -28.85 -18.61 12.37
N ALA A 21 -27.56 -18.43 12.10
CA ALA A 21 -26.80 -17.30 12.53
C ALA A 21 -27.40 -16.12 11.76
N GLU A 22 -28.53 -15.63 12.27
CA GLU A 22 -28.89 -14.24 12.12
C GLU A 22 -27.60 -13.52 12.49
N MET A 23 -26.94 -12.94 11.49
CA MET A 23 -25.73 -12.18 11.68
C MET A 23 -26.10 -11.02 12.60
N ALA A 24 -25.97 -11.25 13.92
CA ALA A 24 -26.22 -10.26 14.93
C ALA A 24 -25.45 -9.01 14.51
N LYS A 25 -26.18 -7.90 14.34
CA LYS A 25 -25.69 -6.68 13.70
C LYS A 25 -24.28 -6.34 14.21
N SER A 26 -23.27 -6.49 13.35
CA SER A 26 -21.89 -6.18 13.69
C SER A 26 -21.63 -4.67 13.61
N LYS A 27 -20.59 -4.19 14.30
CA LYS A 27 -20.18 -2.78 14.18
C LYS A 27 -19.60 -2.51 12.79
N ASN A 28 -20.33 -1.72 11.99
CA ASN A 28 -19.99 -1.44 10.59
C ASN A 28 -18.75 -0.54 10.38
N HIS A 29 -18.27 0.15 11.41
CA HIS A 29 -17.11 1.05 11.29
C HIS A 29 -16.37 1.25 12.63
N THR A 30 -15.04 1.16 12.61
CA THR A 30 -14.16 1.46 13.75
C THR A 30 -12.76 1.92 13.34
N THR A 31 -12.30 3.01 13.96
CA THR A 31 -10.94 3.54 13.81
C THR A 31 -10.03 3.15 14.99
N HIS A 32 -10.56 2.40 15.97
CA HIS A 32 -9.94 2.17 17.29
C HIS A 32 -8.48 1.69 17.26
N ASN A 33 -8.12 0.81 16.33
CA ASN A 33 -6.76 0.27 16.24
C ASN A 33 -5.97 0.80 15.03
N GLN A 34 -6.50 1.78 14.30
CA GLN A 34 -5.83 2.27 13.08
C GLN A 34 -4.56 3.04 13.44
N SER A 35 -4.65 4.00 14.38
CA SER A 35 -3.50 4.77 14.84
C SER A 35 -2.41 3.88 15.42
N ARG A 36 -2.76 2.91 16.25
CA ARG A 36 -1.77 1.97 16.84
C ARG A 36 -1.07 1.16 15.75
N LYS A 37 -1.78 0.67 14.73
CA LYS A 37 -1.19 -0.05 13.59
C LYS A 37 -0.25 0.83 12.77
N TRP A 38 -0.66 2.07 12.45
CA TRP A 38 0.18 3.01 11.69
C TRP A 38 1.50 3.33 12.39
N HIS A 39 1.49 3.39 13.73
CA HIS A 39 2.68 3.68 14.51
C HIS A 39 3.53 2.45 14.86
N ARG A 40 3.11 1.20 14.58
CA ARG A 40 3.93 0.00 14.84
C ARG A 40 5.28 0.05 14.14
N ASN A 41 5.31 0.52 12.90
CA ASN A 41 6.53 0.68 12.10
C ASN A 41 7.00 2.15 12.02
N GLY A 42 6.27 3.05 12.69
CA GLY A 42 6.38 4.50 12.56
C GLY A 42 5.89 5.03 11.21
N ILE A 43 5.33 6.24 11.21
CA ILE A 43 4.97 6.95 9.98
C ILE A 43 6.25 7.49 9.36
N LYS A 44 6.67 6.92 8.22
CA LYS A 44 7.90 7.32 7.53
C LYS A 44 7.65 8.57 6.68
N LYS A 45 8.58 9.53 6.75
CA LYS A 45 8.62 10.67 5.84
C LYS A 45 9.10 10.21 4.46
N PRO A 46 8.62 10.81 3.35
CA PRO A 46 9.19 10.53 2.03
C PRO A 46 10.68 10.85 2.04
N ARG A 47 11.48 10.03 1.34
CA ARG A 47 12.92 10.25 1.25
C ARG A 47 13.19 11.52 0.44
N SER A 48 13.97 12.45 0.98
CA SER A 48 14.50 13.56 0.21
C SER A 48 15.56 13.04 -0.76
N GLN A 49 15.44 13.39 -2.03
CA GLN A 49 16.48 13.18 -3.04
C GLN A 49 17.11 14.54 -3.35
N ARG A 50 18.41 14.56 -3.70
CA ARG A 50 19.12 15.81 -4.04
C ARG A 50 18.47 16.55 -5.22
N TYR A 51 17.82 15.80 -6.12
CA TYR A 51 17.10 16.32 -7.27
C TYR A 51 15.70 15.72 -7.32
N GLU A 52 14.70 16.57 -7.60
CA GLU A 52 13.31 16.15 -7.76
C GLU A 52 13.03 15.70 -9.19
N SER A 53 12.06 14.79 -9.36
CA SER A 53 11.64 14.35 -10.70
C SER A 53 10.87 15.46 -11.42
N LEU A 54 11.11 15.64 -12.72
CA LEU A 54 10.38 16.61 -13.55
C LEU A 54 8.96 16.17 -13.95
N LYS A 55 8.43 15.10 -13.33
CA LYS A 55 7.12 14.52 -13.68
C LYS A 55 5.99 15.46 -13.22
N GLY A 56 5.18 15.93 -14.17
CA GLY A 56 4.06 16.85 -13.90
C GLY A 56 4.43 18.34 -13.93
N LEU A 57 5.72 18.67 -14.12
CA LEU A 57 6.11 20.00 -14.52
C LEU A 57 5.77 20.17 -16.00
N ARG A 58 5.07 21.26 -16.35
CA ARG A 58 4.94 21.68 -17.74
C ARG A 58 6.37 21.78 -18.31
N PRO A 59 6.68 21.20 -19.49
CA PRO A 59 8.03 21.28 -20.04
C PRO A 59 8.42 22.75 -20.05
N PRO A 60 9.44 23.14 -19.27
CA PRO A 60 9.92 24.49 -19.38
C PRO A 60 10.36 24.64 -20.83
N ALA A 61 10.01 25.75 -21.48
CA ALA A 61 10.48 26.05 -22.84
C ALA A 61 12.04 26.05 -22.95
N HIS A 62 12.75 25.91 -21.83
CA HIS A 62 14.20 25.77 -21.71
C HIS A 62 14.70 24.36 -21.36
N VAL A 63 13.86 23.35 -21.15
CA VAL A 63 14.32 21.94 -21.10
C VAL A 63 14.28 21.38 -22.52
N CYS A 64 15.01 22.07 -23.40
CA CYS A 64 15.45 21.63 -24.72
C CYS A 64 16.42 22.70 -25.22
N GLN A 65 17.59 22.75 -24.58
CA GLN A 65 18.89 23.04 -25.17
C GLN A 65 19.90 22.82 -24.05
N GLY A 66 20.92 21.99 -24.31
CA GLY A 66 22.08 21.88 -23.43
C GLY A 66 22.72 23.25 -23.18
N PRO A 67 23.86 23.31 -22.48
CA PRO A 67 24.41 24.56 -21.94
C PRO A 67 25.04 25.45 -23.03
N ALA A 68 24.27 25.87 -24.03
CA ALA A 68 24.69 26.73 -25.13
C ALA A 68 25.15 28.10 -24.61
N GLY A 69 24.62 28.54 -23.45
CA GLY A 69 25.10 29.72 -22.73
C GLY A 69 26.44 29.50 -22.04
N LEU A 70 26.65 28.35 -21.40
CA LEU A 70 27.89 28.04 -20.68
C LEU A 70 29.05 27.82 -21.64
N GLN A 71 28.83 27.06 -22.73
CA GLN A 71 29.84 26.81 -23.76
C GLN A 71 30.29 28.14 -24.42
N ARG A 72 29.35 29.07 -24.63
CA ARG A 72 29.64 30.41 -25.18
C ARG A 72 30.38 31.31 -24.19
N TRP A 73 30.13 31.18 -22.89
CA TRP A 73 30.87 31.91 -21.85
C TRP A 73 32.29 31.36 -21.69
N VAL A 74 32.45 30.03 -21.68
CA VAL A 74 33.75 29.35 -21.60
C VAL A 74 34.64 29.75 -22.79
N ARG A 75 34.10 29.76 -24.02
CA ARG A 75 34.84 30.25 -25.21
C ARG A 75 35.19 31.75 -25.17
N ARG A 76 34.50 32.54 -24.33
CA ARG A 76 34.79 33.98 -24.18
C ARG A 76 35.84 34.24 -23.11
N VAL A 77 35.92 33.37 -22.10
CA VAL A 77 36.79 33.57 -20.92
C VAL A 77 38.12 32.83 -21.08
N LEU A 78 38.21 31.79 -21.91
CA LEU A 78 39.44 31.05 -22.15
C LEU A 78 40.07 31.48 -23.49
N PRO A 79 41.15 32.28 -23.50
CA PRO A 79 41.86 32.62 -24.74
C PRO A 79 42.57 31.36 -25.27
N GLU A 80 42.18 30.92 -26.48
CA GLU A 80 42.93 29.89 -27.22
C GLU A 80 44.34 30.42 -27.51
N SER A 81 45.33 29.81 -26.88
CA SER A 81 46.75 29.99 -27.23
C SER A 81 46.97 29.37 -28.60
N GLN A 82 47.20 30.21 -29.61
CA GLN A 82 47.60 29.76 -30.95
C GLN A 82 49.07 29.31 -30.88
N GLU A 83 49.38 28.12 -31.42
CA GLU A 83 50.71 27.79 -31.94
C GLU A 83 51.00 28.61 -33.22
#